data_AF-A0A940E2U2-F1
#
_entry.id   AF-A0A940E2U2-F1
#
_cell.length_a   1.000
_cell.length_b   1.000
_cell.length_c   1.000
_cell.angle_alpha   90.00
_cell.angle_beta   90.00
_cell.angle_gamma   90.00
#
_symmetry.space_group_name_H-M   'P 1'
#
loop_
_entity.id
_entity.type
_entity.pdbx_description
1 polymer ?
#
loop_
_entity_poly.entity_id
_entity_poly.type
_entity_poly.pdbx_seq_one_letter_code
_entity_poly.pdbx_strand_id
1 'polypeptide(L)'
;MIAMRMKTLKPVVLASLLVAPVCTFADEAAEQMVQDALPVMHYTCASIAEEADGDEAFVVEVVGKMTALSLYNRQINIEDHAATDEDKAQLREAFIAALSEGCAADKNALLGGVVDNAVKSSLGL
;
A
#
# COMPACT_ATOMS: atom_id res chain seq x y z
N MET A 1 19.22 36.91 64.64
CA MET A 1 19.04 35.49 64.26
C MET A 1 17.78 35.37 63.42
N ILE A 2 17.90 34.63 62.32
CA ILE A 2 16.86 33.97 61.52
C ILE A 2 16.01 34.85 60.60
N ALA A 3 16.29 34.66 59.31
CA ALA A 3 15.53 35.11 58.16
C ALA A 3 14.17 34.39 58.05
N MET A 4 13.16 35.08 57.52
CA MET A 4 12.02 34.44 56.86
C MET A 4 11.83 35.03 55.47
N ARG A 5 12.01 34.16 54.49
CA ARG A 5 11.98 34.40 53.04
C ARG A 5 10.54 34.20 52.58
N MET A 6 9.80 35.28 52.30
CA MET A 6 8.45 35.20 51.73
C MET A 6 8.53 34.76 50.26
N LYS A 7 7.97 33.59 49.97
CA LYS A 7 7.78 33.08 48.60
C LYS A 7 6.49 33.67 48.01
N THR A 8 6.61 34.42 46.93
CA THR A 8 5.51 34.91 46.10
C THR A 8 4.84 33.74 45.36
N LEU A 9 3.58 33.46 45.66
CA LEU A 9 2.74 32.56 44.87
C LEU A 9 2.29 33.28 43.58
N LYS A 10 2.62 32.71 42.41
CA LYS A 10 2.10 33.15 41.11
C LYS A 10 0.77 32.46 40.81
N PRO A 11 -0.21 33.15 40.21
CA PRO A 11 -1.47 32.54 39.79
C PRO A 11 -1.24 31.67 38.54
N VAL A 12 -1.69 30.42 38.60
CA VAL A 12 -1.73 29.52 37.45
C VAL A 12 -2.93 29.90 36.60
N VAL A 13 -2.66 30.51 35.44
CA VAL A 13 -3.65 30.70 34.37
C VAL A 13 -3.84 29.33 33.69
N LEU A 14 -4.97 28.68 33.98
CA LEU A 14 -5.35 27.43 33.33
C LEU A 14 -5.90 27.77 31.93
N ALA A 15 -5.03 27.74 30.93
CA ALA A 15 -5.43 27.84 29.52
C ALA A 15 -6.03 26.49 29.08
N SER A 16 -7.35 26.41 29.03
CA SER A 16 -8.07 25.28 28.43
C SER A 16 -7.81 25.27 26.91
N LEU A 17 -6.82 24.49 26.48
CA LEU A 17 -6.61 24.14 25.08
C LEU A 17 -7.75 23.20 24.65
N LEU A 18 -8.75 23.76 23.96
CA LEU A 18 -9.66 22.99 23.12
C LEU A 18 -8.84 22.42 21.96
N VAL A 19 -8.35 21.20 22.15
CA VAL A 19 -7.82 20.37 21.07
C VAL A 19 -9.04 19.95 20.25
N ALA A 20 -9.35 20.70 19.19
CA ALA A 20 -10.27 20.21 18.17
C ALA A 20 -9.62 18.95 17.56
N PRO A 21 -10.34 17.82 17.49
CA PRO A 21 -9.83 16.66 16.77
C PRO A 21 -9.73 17.08 15.31
N VAL A 22 -8.49 17.23 14.82
CA VAL A 22 -8.21 17.26 13.40
C VAL A 22 -8.59 15.87 12.88
N CYS A 23 -9.84 15.73 12.43
CA CYS A 23 -10.20 14.67 11.52
C CYS A 23 -9.40 14.93 10.24
N THR A 24 -8.22 14.33 10.14
CA THR A 24 -7.57 14.15 8.85
C THR A 24 -8.52 13.29 8.03
N PHE A 25 -9.14 13.86 6.99
CA PHE A 25 -9.81 13.06 5.98
C PHE A 25 -8.76 12.08 5.44
N ALA A 26 -8.99 10.79 5.66
CA ALA A 26 -8.22 9.77 4.95
C ALA A 26 -8.34 10.05 3.45
N ASP A 27 -7.28 9.76 2.69
CA ASP A 27 -7.36 9.77 1.23
C ASP A 27 -8.44 8.76 0.81
N GLU A 28 -9.62 9.25 0.44
CA GLU A 28 -10.79 8.43 0.11
C GLU A 28 -10.47 7.44 -1.03
N ALA A 29 -9.59 7.82 -1.97
CA ALA A 29 -9.17 6.92 -3.04
C ALA A 29 -8.32 5.78 -2.50
N ALA A 30 -7.40 6.07 -1.58
CA ALA A 30 -6.58 5.06 -0.92
C ALA A 30 -7.41 4.11 -0.05
N GLU A 31 -8.36 4.66 0.71
CA GLU A 31 -9.27 3.86 1.52
C GLU A 31 -10.09 2.93 0.62
N GLN A 32 -10.60 3.42 -0.51
CA GLN A 32 -11.33 2.59 -1.47
C GLN A 32 -10.46 1.48 -2.06
N MET A 33 -9.21 1.76 -2.45
CA MET A 33 -8.28 0.72 -2.94
C MET A 33 -8.05 -0.37 -1.90
N VAL A 34 -7.92 0.00 -0.62
CA VAL A 34 -7.79 -0.96 0.46
C VAL A 34 -9.07 -1.79 0.58
N GLN A 35 -10.24 -1.14 0.63
CA GLN A 35 -11.53 -1.84 0.73
C GLN A 35 -11.77 -2.81 -0.44
N ASP A 36 -11.37 -2.45 -1.65
CA ASP A 36 -11.52 -3.29 -2.84
C ASP A 36 -10.60 -4.51 -2.82
N ALA A 37 -9.41 -4.37 -2.22
CA ALA A 37 -8.43 -5.45 -2.14
C ALA A 37 -8.62 -6.35 -0.90
N LEU A 38 -9.14 -5.83 0.22
CA LEU A 38 -9.31 -6.54 1.49
C LEU A 38 -9.92 -7.95 1.30
N PRO A 39 -11.00 -8.15 0.51
CA PRO A 39 -11.60 -9.47 0.33
C PRO A 39 -10.68 -10.49 -0.33
N VAL A 40 -9.67 -10.03 -1.08
CA VAL A 40 -8.83 -10.86 -1.94
C VAL A 40 -7.35 -10.88 -1.51
N MET A 41 -6.98 -10.19 -0.42
CA MET A 41 -5.59 -10.17 0.08
C MET A 41 -5.10 -11.51 0.63
N HIS A 42 -6.00 -12.43 0.93
CA HIS A 42 -5.67 -13.74 1.50
C HIS A 42 -5.19 -14.74 0.44
N TYR A 43 -5.38 -14.45 -0.85
CA TYR A 43 -4.96 -15.35 -1.90
C TYR A 43 -3.45 -15.52 -1.95
N THR A 44 -3.05 -16.75 -2.20
CA THR A 44 -1.69 -17.17 -2.55
C THR A 44 -1.60 -17.38 -4.07
N CYS A 45 -0.38 -17.54 -4.59
CA CYS A 45 -0.17 -17.92 -5.98
C CYS A 45 -0.87 -19.24 -6.38
N ALA A 46 -0.99 -20.19 -5.45
CA ALA A 46 -1.71 -21.45 -5.67
C ALA A 46 -3.22 -21.26 -5.57
N SER A 47 -3.71 -20.67 -4.48
CA SER A 47 -5.15 -20.59 -4.23
C SER A 47 -5.89 -19.70 -5.23
N ILE A 48 -5.22 -18.67 -5.80
CA ILE A 48 -5.85 -17.85 -6.83
C ILE A 48 -6.14 -18.65 -8.11
N ALA A 49 -5.25 -19.57 -8.48
CA ALA A 49 -5.43 -20.41 -9.66
C ALA A 49 -6.56 -21.44 -9.44
N GLU A 50 -6.71 -21.94 -8.21
CA GLU A 50 -7.79 -22.83 -7.82
C GLU A 50 -9.14 -22.10 -7.79
N GLU A 51 -9.21 -20.92 -7.16
CA GLU A 51 -10.43 -20.11 -7.07
C GLU A 51 -10.89 -19.61 -8.44
N ALA A 52 -9.94 -19.24 -9.31
CA ALA A 52 -10.27 -18.75 -10.65
C ALA A 52 -11.01 -19.80 -11.49
N ASP A 53 -10.76 -21.10 -11.29
CA ASP A 53 -11.35 -22.19 -12.10
C ASP A 53 -11.24 -21.93 -13.63
N GLY A 54 -10.10 -21.37 -14.05
CA GLY A 54 -9.85 -20.98 -15.45
C GLY A 54 -10.36 -19.59 -15.86
N ASP A 55 -10.95 -18.81 -14.95
CA ASP A 55 -11.29 -17.41 -15.17
C ASP A 55 -10.04 -16.51 -15.07
N GLU A 56 -9.38 -16.32 -16.21
CA GLU A 56 -8.22 -15.43 -16.32
C GLU A 56 -8.58 -13.97 -16.00
N ALA A 57 -9.82 -13.53 -16.24
CA ALA A 57 -10.23 -12.16 -15.97
C ALA A 57 -10.27 -11.89 -14.46
N PHE A 58 -10.73 -12.86 -13.68
CA PHE A 58 -10.68 -12.80 -12.22
C PHE A 58 -9.24 -12.70 -11.70
N VAL A 59 -8.31 -13.50 -12.23
CA VAL A 59 -6.88 -13.42 -11.85
C VAL A 59 -6.32 -12.01 -12.13
N VAL A 60 -6.61 -11.46 -13.31
CA VAL A 60 -6.18 -10.11 -13.70
C VAL A 60 -6.80 -9.04 -12.77
N GLU A 61 -8.06 -9.18 -12.39
CA GLU A 61 -8.72 -8.26 -11.45
C GLU A 61 -8.02 -8.25 -10.09
N VAL A 62 -7.78 -9.43 -9.51
CA VAL A 62 -7.11 -9.56 -8.21
C VAL A 62 -5.68 -9.02 -8.26
N VAL A 63 -4.90 -9.39 -9.27
CA VAL A 63 -3.53 -8.87 -9.46
C VAL A 63 -3.54 -7.35 -9.69
N GLY A 64 -4.54 -6.83 -10.40
CA GLY A 64 -4.74 -5.40 -10.62
C GLY A 64 -4.95 -4.63 -9.32
N LYS A 65 -5.83 -5.14 -8.44
CA LYS A 65 -6.08 -4.56 -7.10
C LYS A 65 -4.79 -4.50 -6.26
N MET A 66 -4.01 -5.58 -6.24
CA MET A 66 -2.74 -5.62 -5.49
C MET A 66 -1.68 -4.70 -6.09
N THR A 67 -1.60 -4.63 -7.42
CA THR A 67 -0.67 -3.73 -8.13
C THR A 67 -0.99 -2.27 -7.82
N ALA A 68 -2.26 -1.88 -7.88
CA ALA A 68 -2.70 -0.51 -7.57
C ALA A 68 -2.31 -0.11 -6.15
N LEU A 69 -2.56 -0.98 -5.16
CA LEU A 69 -2.13 -0.75 -3.79
C LEU A 69 -0.62 -0.66 -3.63
N SER A 70 0.15 -1.52 -4.31
CA SER A 70 1.62 -1.48 -4.25
C SER A 70 2.16 -0.15 -4.80
N LEU A 71 1.66 0.30 -5.96
CA LEU A 71 2.03 1.58 -6.55
C LEU A 71 1.68 2.76 -5.62
N TYR A 72 0.47 2.76 -5.06
CA TYR A 72 0.02 3.77 -4.10
C TYR A 72 0.92 3.82 -2.86
N ASN A 73 1.16 2.66 -2.23
CA ASN A 73 1.98 2.57 -1.01
C ASN A 73 3.42 3.05 -1.23
N ARG A 74 3.92 2.95 -2.45
CA ARG A 74 5.26 3.40 -2.86
C ARG A 74 5.27 4.83 -3.42
N GLN A 75 4.11 5.47 -3.53
CA GLN A 75 3.92 6.80 -4.15
C GLN A 75 4.47 6.86 -5.57
N ILE A 76 4.28 5.78 -6.34
CA ILE A 76 4.78 5.65 -7.70
C ILE A 76 3.69 6.10 -8.68
N ASN A 77 4.04 7.04 -9.54
CA ASN A 77 3.28 7.35 -10.74
C ASN A 77 3.82 6.53 -11.92
N ILE A 78 3.01 5.63 -12.47
CA ILE A 78 3.44 4.73 -13.55
C ILE A 78 3.84 5.50 -14.82
N GLU A 79 3.28 6.69 -15.04
CA GLU A 79 3.61 7.51 -16.21
C GLU A 79 5.04 8.07 -16.16
N ASP A 80 5.66 8.12 -14.98
CA ASP A 80 7.07 8.49 -14.82
C ASP A 80 8.02 7.37 -15.27
N HIS A 81 7.50 6.14 -15.41
CA HIS A 81 8.26 4.94 -15.77
C HIS A 81 7.93 4.40 -17.17
N ALA A 82 6.78 4.76 -17.74
CA ALA A 82 6.38 4.31 -19.07
C ALA A 82 5.49 5.34 -19.78
N ALA A 83 6.09 6.13 -20.67
CA ALA A 83 5.41 7.21 -21.38
C ALA A 83 4.80 6.76 -22.71
N THR A 84 5.44 5.82 -23.41
CA THR A 84 4.97 5.30 -24.70
C THR A 84 4.25 3.95 -24.53
N ASP A 85 3.45 3.58 -25.53
CA ASP A 85 2.82 2.26 -25.56
C ASP A 85 3.86 1.12 -25.59
N GLU A 86 5.03 1.37 -26.20
CA GLU A 86 6.14 0.43 -26.23
C GLU A 86 6.77 0.27 -24.83
N ASP A 87 7.00 1.37 -24.11
CA ASP A 87 7.50 1.30 -22.72
C ASP A 87 6.51 0.58 -21.81
N LYS A 88 5.21 0.85 -21.97
CA LYS A 88 4.13 0.18 -21.22
C LYS A 88 4.09 -1.32 -21.51
N ALA A 89 4.32 -1.71 -22.76
CA ALA A 89 4.41 -3.13 -23.15
C ALA A 89 5.63 -3.81 -22.51
N GLN A 90 6.81 -3.18 -22.58
CA GLN A 90 8.03 -3.72 -21.96
C GLN A 90 7.89 -3.84 -20.44
N LEU A 91 7.30 -2.83 -19.79
CA LEU A 91 7.07 -2.85 -18.35
C LEU A 91 6.09 -3.94 -17.94
N ARG A 92 5.03 -4.15 -18.75
CA ARG A 92 4.08 -5.25 -18.55
C ARG A 92 4.77 -6.61 -18.68
N GLU A 93 5.61 -6.81 -19.69
CA GLU A 93 6.36 -8.05 -19.86
C GLU A 93 7.30 -8.31 -18.68
N ALA A 94 8.05 -7.29 -18.23
CA ALA A 94 8.92 -7.39 -17.06
C ALA A 94 8.15 -7.73 -15.78
N PHE A 95 6.99 -7.10 -15.57
CA PHE A 95 6.12 -7.38 -14.43
C PHE A 95 5.60 -8.83 -14.46
N ILE A 96 5.10 -9.31 -15.60
CA ILE A 96 4.60 -10.68 -15.76
C ILE A 96 5.72 -11.69 -15.50
N ALA A 97 6.92 -11.45 -16.01
CA ALA A 97 8.07 -12.30 -15.78
C ALA A 97 8.42 -12.39 -14.29
N ALA A 98 8.51 -11.25 -13.59
CA ALA A 98 8.81 -11.20 -12.16
C ALA A 98 7.72 -11.85 -11.30
N LEU A 99 6.44 -11.63 -11.64
CA LEU A 99 5.30 -12.28 -10.97
C LEU A 99 5.35 -13.80 -11.14
N SER A 100 5.62 -14.26 -12.36
CA SER A 100 5.72 -15.70 -12.68
C SER A 100 6.88 -16.35 -11.93
N GLU A 101 8.04 -15.70 -11.90
CA GLU A 101 9.20 -16.16 -11.14
C GLU A 101 8.89 -16.26 -9.64
N GLY A 102 8.29 -15.21 -9.06
CA GLY A 102 7.94 -15.20 -7.64
C GLY A 102 6.93 -16.29 -7.27
N CYS A 103 5.88 -16.47 -8.08
CA CYS A 103 4.90 -17.54 -7.86
C CYS A 103 5.47 -18.95 -8.09
N ALA A 104 6.46 -19.11 -8.98
CA ALA A 104 7.15 -20.38 -9.18
C ALA A 104 8.11 -20.71 -8.01
N ALA A 105 8.72 -19.68 -7.40
CA ALA A 105 9.63 -19.84 -6.27
C ALA A 105 8.91 -20.30 -4.99
N ASP A 106 7.72 -19.77 -4.71
CA ASP A 106 6.85 -20.24 -3.62
C ASP A 106 5.37 -20.08 -3.99
N LYS A 107 4.75 -21.21 -4.37
CA LYS A 107 3.32 -21.24 -4.72
C LYS A 107 2.39 -20.90 -3.55
N ASN A 108 2.85 -21.04 -2.30
CA ASN A 108 2.05 -20.77 -1.11
C ASN A 108 2.29 -19.36 -0.55
N ALA A 109 3.15 -18.56 -1.18
CA ALA A 109 3.34 -17.16 -0.81
C ALA A 109 2.06 -16.36 -1.07
N LEU A 110 1.80 -15.37 -0.20
CA LEU A 110 0.70 -14.43 -0.40
C LEU A 110 0.90 -13.66 -1.70
N LEU A 111 -0.11 -13.67 -2.55
CA LEU A 111 -0.09 -13.06 -3.88
C LEU A 111 0.23 -11.57 -3.78
N GLY A 112 -0.33 -10.86 -2.79
CA GLY A 112 -0.05 -9.44 -2.58
C GLY A 112 1.45 -9.14 -2.36
N GLY A 113 2.16 -10.00 -1.63
CA GLY A 113 3.60 -9.85 -1.44
C GLY A 113 4.41 -10.16 -2.70
N VAL A 114 3.98 -11.16 -3.48
CA VAL A 114 4.62 -11.47 -4.76
C VAL A 114 4.41 -10.35 -5.77
N VAL A 115 3.19 -9.80 -5.87
CA VAL A 115 2.87 -8.65 -6.72
C VAL A 115 3.68 -7.42 -6.30
N ASP A 116 3.78 -7.12 -5.01
CA ASP A 116 4.58 -5.98 -4.54
C ASP A 116 6.06 -6.10 -4.91
N ASN A 117 6.63 -7.31 -4.81
CA ASN A 117 8.00 -7.57 -5.27
C ASN A 117 8.12 -7.48 -6.80
N ALA A 118 7.12 -7.94 -7.55
CA ALA A 118 7.11 -7.83 -9.01
C ALA A 118 7.07 -6.37 -9.47
N VAL A 119 6.26 -5.51 -8.83
CA VAL A 119 6.23 -4.06 -9.07
C VAL A 119 7.61 -3.44 -8.79
N LYS A 120 8.20 -3.77 -7.64
CA LYS A 120 9.53 -3.27 -7.28
C LYS A 120 10.58 -3.64 -8.33
N SER A 121 10.64 -4.92 -8.70
CA SER A 121 11.62 -5.43 -9.66
C SER A 121 11.42 -4.89 -11.06
N SER A 122 10.19 -4.79 -11.54
CA SER A 122 9.90 -4.30 -12.90
C SER A 122 10.24 -2.81 -13.08
N LEU A 123 10.19 -2.04 -11.99
CA LEU A 123 10.55 -0.62 -11.96
C LEU A 123 12.03 -0.38 -11.61
N GLY A 124 12.80 -1.43 -11.30
CA GLY A 124 14.22 -1.33 -10.95
C GLY A 124 14.48 -0.69 -9.57
N LEU A 125 13.57 -0.90 -8.60
CA LEU A 125 13.62 -0.33 -7.25
C LEU A 125 14.18 -1.30 -6.19
#